data_AF-A0A1I5AHV6-F1
#
_entry.id   AF-A0A1I5AHV6-F1
#
_cell.length_a   1.000
_cell.length_b   1.000
_cell.length_c   1.000
_cell.angle_alpha   90.00
_cell.angle_beta   90.00
_cell.angle_gamma   90.00
#
_symmetry.space_group_name_H-M   'P 1'
#
loop_
_entity.id
_entity.type
_entity.pdbx_description
1 polymer ?
#
loop_
_entity_poly.entity_id
_entity_poly.type
_entity_poly.pdbx_seq_one_letter_code
_entity_poly.pdbx_strand_id
1 'polypeptide(L)'
;MITIPELTSQALGAFLISETSGRFGSSHASLPELLPYAAKLALECIGNSDALYHNVEHTLLVTLVGHDILIGRSLLRPTTASDYAHFILACLLHDIGYVRGIVHGDQDGAYVVDGTGRTVELPIGSSDAALAPYHVDRSKLFAMERLDAVDEIDAARVTQAIEYTRFPYADGSANELNDDLDEEEGLLLRA
;
A
#
# COMPACT_ATOMS: atom_id res chain seq x y z
N MET A 1 13.47 -0.54 -23.81
CA MET A 1 14.57 -0.46 -22.83
C MET A 1 14.01 -1.09 -21.57
N ILE A 2 14.62 -2.17 -21.07
CA ILE A 2 14.16 -2.82 -19.84
C ILE A 2 14.52 -1.91 -18.66
N THR A 3 13.55 -1.57 -17.81
CA THR A 3 13.76 -0.70 -16.63
C THR A 3 13.86 -1.52 -15.34
N ILE A 4 14.47 -0.96 -14.29
CA ILE A 4 14.46 -1.60 -12.96
C ILE A 4 13.01 -1.83 -12.45
N PRO A 5 12.09 -0.84 -12.50
CA PRO A 5 10.69 -1.07 -12.15
C PRO A 5 10.06 -2.26 -12.89
N GLU A 6 10.34 -2.42 -14.19
CA GLU A 6 9.82 -3.51 -15.01
C GLU A 6 10.37 -4.88 -14.55
N LEU A 7 11.67 -5.00 -14.30
CA LEU A 7 12.26 -6.25 -13.80
C LEU A 7 11.77 -6.62 -12.41
N THR A 8 11.73 -5.63 -11.51
CA THR A 8 11.32 -5.84 -10.13
C THR A 8 9.83 -6.19 -10.03
N SER A 9 8.97 -5.54 -10.81
CA SER A 9 7.54 -5.88 -10.87
C SER A 9 7.29 -7.28 -11.41
N GLN A 10 8.02 -7.72 -12.44
CA GLN A 10 7.93 -9.09 -12.94
C GLN A 10 8.38 -10.11 -11.89
N ALA A 11 9.49 -9.85 -11.19
CA ALA A 11 10.00 -10.74 -10.16
C ALA A 11 9.05 -10.84 -8.95
N LEU A 12 8.56 -9.70 -8.45
CA LEU A 12 7.59 -9.67 -7.35
C LEU A 12 6.26 -10.30 -7.75
N GLY A 13 5.78 -10.04 -8.97
CA GLY A 13 4.57 -10.67 -9.50
C GLY A 13 4.69 -12.20 -9.54
N ALA A 14 5.80 -12.73 -10.07
CA ALA A 14 6.06 -14.17 -10.09
C ALA A 14 6.13 -14.78 -8.68
N PHE A 15 6.75 -14.08 -7.73
CA PHE A 15 6.77 -14.47 -6.32
C PHE A 15 5.34 -14.55 -5.74
N LEU A 16 4.53 -13.51 -5.94
CA LEU A 16 3.15 -13.46 -5.42
C LEU A 16 2.25 -14.54 -6.06
N ILE A 17 2.43 -14.87 -7.35
CA ILE A 17 1.74 -16.00 -7.99
C ILE A 17 2.09 -17.31 -7.27
N SER A 18 3.38 -17.57 -7.06
CA SER A 18 3.85 -18.80 -6.41
C SER A 18 3.26 -18.95 -5.01
N GLU A 19 3.35 -17.88 -4.20
CA GLU A 19 2.88 -17.90 -2.81
C GLU A 19 1.36 -18.04 -2.69
N THR A 20 0.60 -17.25 -3.47
CA THR A 20 -0.87 -17.32 -3.42
C THR A 20 -1.41 -18.65 -3.93
N SER A 21 -0.86 -19.16 -5.04
CA SER A 21 -1.27 -20.45 -5.61
C SER A 21 -0.95 -21.61 -4.66
N GLY A 22 0.22 -21.60 -4.02
CA GLY A 22 0.62 -22.65 -3.08
C GLY A 22 -0.20 -22.66 -1.79
N ARG A 23 -0.64 -21.48 -1.31
CA ARG A 23 -1.32 -21.35 -0.02
C ARG A 23 -2.83 -21.46 -0.10
N PHE A 24 -3.43 -20.77 -1.06
CA PHE A 24 -4.88 -20.62 -1.14
C PHE A 24 -5.49 -21.49 -2.25
N GLY A 25 -4.67 -21.97 -3.19
CA GLY A 25 -5.10 -22.90 -4.22
C GLY A 25 -6.28 -22.37 -5.06
N SER A 26 -7.08 -23.30 -5.59
CA SER A 26 -8.20 -22.99 -6.50
C SER A 26 -9.41 -22.35 -5.84
N SER A 27 -9.52 -22.33 -4.50
CA SER A 27 -10.64 -21.69 -3.81
C SER A 27 -10.59 -20.17 -3.85
N HIS A 28 -9.43 -19.58 -4.23
CA HIS A 28 -9.25 -18.15 -4.43
C HIS A 28 -8.50 -17.86 -5.73
N ALA A 29 -9.05 -18.36 -6.85
CA ALA A 29 -8.42 -18.33 -8.16
C ALA A 29 -8.14 -16.93 -8.72
N SER A 30 -8.79 -15.88 -8.22
CA SER A 30 -8.55 -14.50 -8.65
C SER A 30 -7.30 -13.87 -8.03
N LEU A 31 -6.83 -14.34 -6.87
CA LEU A 31 -5.67 -13.75 -6.18
C LEU A 31 -4.34 -13.87 -6.97
N PRO A 32 -4.03 -15.01 -7.60
CA PRO A 32 -2.85 -15.13 -8.48
C PRO A 32 -2.91 -14.24 -9.73
N GLU A 33 -4.04 -13.61 -10.05
CA GLU A 33 -4.15 -12.62 -11.13
C GLU A 33 -4.10 -11.19 -10.56
N LEU A 34 -4.83 -10.94 -9.47
CA LEU A 34 -4.98 -9.63 -8.85
C LEU A 34 -3.68 -9.09 -8.24
N LEU A 35 -3.01 -9.86 -7.37
CA LEU A 35 -1.84 -9.34 -6.64
C LEU A 35 -0.63 -9.07 -7.55
N PRO A 36 -0.32 -9.90 -8.56
CA PRO A 36 0.74 -9.57 -9.52
C PRO A 36 0.43 -8.34 -10.35
N TYR A 37 -0.83 -8.16 -10.75
CA TYR A 37 -1.26 -6.95 -11.44
C TYR A 37 -1.09 -5.71 -10.55
N ALA A 38 -1.53 -5.77 -9.30
CA ALA A 38 -1.36 -4.70 -8.34
C ALA A 38 0.11 -4.39 -8.07
N ALA A 39 0.96 -5.42 -7.95
CA ALA A 39 2.40 -5.25 -7.76
C ALA A 39 3.05 -4.55 -8.95
N LYS A 40 2.66 -4.91 -10.18
CA LYS A 40 3.13 -4.23 -11.38
C LYS A 40 2.70 -2.76 -11.40
N LEU A 41 1.42 -2.49 -11.19
CA LEU A 41 0.88 -1.14 -11.16
C LEU A 41 1.60 -0.27 -10.11
N ALA A 42 1.71 -0.76 -8.87
CA ALA A 42 2.32 -0.03 -7.78
C ALA A 42 3.80 0.29 -8.06
N LEU A 43 4.58 -0.70 -8.51
CA LEU A 43 6.02 -0.52 -8.76
C LEU A 43 6.31 0.35 -10.00
N GLU A 44 5.48 0.27 -11.04
CA GLU A 44 5.57 1.18 -12.18
C GLU A 44 5.19 2.62 -11.80
N CYS A 45 4.17 2.80 -10.94
CA CYS A 45 3.76 4.12 -10.48
C CYS A 45 4.80 4.75 -9.55
N ILE A 46 5.26 4.05 -8.50
CA ILE A 46 6.26 4.59 -7.55
C ILE A 46 7.61 4.83 -8.24
N GLY A 47 7.92 4.07 -9.29
CA GLY A 47 9.11 4.29 -10.12
C GLY A 47 9.13 5.62 -10.88
N ASN A 48 8.00 6.32 -10.96
CA ASN A 48 7.96 7.69 -11.52
C ASN A 48 8.26 8.77 -10.49
N SER A 49 8.39 8.42 -9.21
CA SER A 49 8.75 9.38 -8.17
C SER A 49 10.24 9.70 -8.19
N ASP A 50 10.59 10.95 -7.89
CA ASP A 50 11.98 11.38 -7.64
C ASP A 50 12.33 11.44 -6.14
N ALA A 51 11.49 10.85 -5.27
CA ALA A 51 11.84 10.59 -3.87
C ALA A 51 12.95 9.55 -3.78
N LEU A 52 14.09 9.91 -3.18
CA LEU A 52 15.30 9.08 -3.24
C LEU A 52 15.19 7.76 -2.45
N TYR A 53 14.48 7.77 -1.33
CA TYR A 53 14.31 6.59 -0.45
C TYR A 53 12.98 5.87 -0.67
N HIS A 54 11.87 6.60 -0.73
CA HIS A 54 10.53 6.07 -0.93
C HIS A 54 10.29 5.73 -2.41
N ASN A 55 10.95 4.65 -2.85
CA ASN A 55 11.10 4.27 -4.24
C ASN A 55 10.66 2.81 -4.49
N VAL A 56 10.96 2.28 -5.68
CA VAL A 56 10.67 0.89 -6.09
C VAL A 56 11.29 -0.14 -5.15
N GLU A 57 12.55 0.06 -4.75
CA GLU A 57 13.27 -0.88 -3.88
C GLU A 57 12.66 -0.88 -2.48
N HIS A 58 12.36 0.29 -1.92
CA HIS A 58 11.69 0.38 -0.61
C HIS A 58 10.33 -0.32 -0.63
N THR A 59 9.50 -0.02 -1.62
CA THR A 59 8.16 -0.62 -1.76
C THR A 59 8.23 -2.14 -1.92
N LEU A 60 9.18 -2.64 -2.72
CA LEU A 60 9.46 -4.07 -2.85
C LEU A 60 9.81 -4.70 -1.50
N LEU A 61 10.80 -4.12 -0.79
CA LEU A 61 11.29 -4.67 0.47
C LEU A 61 10.21 -4.68 1.55
N VAL A 62 9.41 -3.61 1.66
CA VAL A 62 8.26 -3.55 2.57
C VAL A 62 7.25 -4.64 2.23
N THR A 63 6.98 -4.89 0.95
CA THR A 63 6.05 -5.95 0.53
C THR A 63 6.57 -7.35 0.87
N LEU A 64 7.86 -7.61 0.67
CA LEU A 64 8.48 -8.89 1.02
C LEU A 64 8.52 -9.12 2.54
N VAL A 65 8.89 -8.10 3.32
CA VAL A 65 8.85 -8.18 4.79
C VAL A 65 7.41 -8.36 5.28
N GLY A 66 6.45 -7.66 4.68
CA GLY A 66 5.03 -7.83 4.98
C GLY A 66 4.56 -9.27 4.76
N HIS A 67 4.95 -9.87 3.64
CA HIS A 67 4.73 -11.29 3.40
C HIS A 67 5.30 -12.15 4.54
N ASP A 68 6.59 -12.01 4.86
CA ASP A 68 7.26 -12.83 5.89
C ASP A 68 6.60 -12.68 7.27
N ILE A 69 6.16 -11.47 7.62
CA ILE A 69 5.40 -11.20 8.85
C ILE A 69 4.10 -12.01 8.87
N LEU A 70 3.33 -11.99 7.76
CA LEU A 70 2.10 -12.78 7.66
C LEU A 70 2.36 -14.28 7.78
N ILE A 71 3.46 -14.75 7.20
CA ILE A 71 3.83 -16.16 7.27
C ILE A 71 4.18 -16.54 8.70
N GLY A 72 4.99 -15.75 9.40
CA GLY A 72 5.30 -15.96 10.81
C GLY A 72 4.04 -15.95 11.69
N ARG A 73 3.15 -14.97 11.47
CA ARG A 73 1.88 -14.87 12.21
C ARG A 73 0.96 -16.07 11.97
N SER A 74 0.96 -16.64 10.76
CA SER A 74 0.13 -17.80 10.41
C SER A 74 0.42 -19.04 11.27
N LEU A 75 1.59 -19.10 11.91
CA LEU A 75 1.95 -20.16 12.85
C LEU A 75 1.19 -20.08 14.18
N LEU A 76 0.67 -18.90 14.52
CA LEU A 76 -0.03 -18.64 15.78
C LEU A 76 -1.53 -18.41 15.59
N ARG A 77 -1.92 -17.77 14.48
CA ARG A 77 -3.31 -17.43 14.18
C ARG A 77 -3.59 -17.65 12.69
N PRO A 78 -4.74 -18.21 12.29
CA PRO A 78 -5.08 -18.35 10.88
C PRO A 78 -5.05 -17.00 10.15
N THR A 79 -4.47 -16.99 8.95
CA THR A 79 -4.51 -15.86 8.01
C THR A 79 -5.36 -16.28 6.82
N THR A 80 -6.48 -15.59 6.58
CA THR A 80 -7.33 -15.90 5.43
C THR A 80 -6.71 -15.36 4.13
N ALA A 81 -7.20 -15.85 2.99
CA ALA A 81 -6.81 -15.34 1.68
C ALA A 81 -7.14 -13.83 1.55
N SER A 82 -8.26 -13.41 2.14
CA SER A 82 -8.65 -12.00 2.23
C SER A 82 -7.61 -11.21 3.03
N ASP A 83 -7.27 -11.63 4.24
CA ASP A 83 -6.33 -10.89 5.09
C ASP A 83 -4.96 -10.74 4.42
N TYR A 84 -4.50 -11.80 3.75
CA TYR A 84 -3.26 -11.75 2.97
C TYR A 84 -3.34 -10.74 1.81
N ALA A 85 -4.42 -10.78 1.02
CA ALA A 85 -4.57 -9.90 -0.13
C ALA A 85 -4.62 -8.41 0.27
N HIS A 86 -5.43 -8.06 1.27
CA HIS A 86 -5.58 -6.68 1.73
C HIS A 86 -4.28 -6.13 2.31
N PHE A 87 -3.55 -6.94 3.08
CA PHE A 87 -2.28 -6.52 3.67
C PHE A 87 -1.18 -6.35 2.63
N ILE A 88 -1.06 -7.28 1.67
CA ILE A 88 -0.10 -7.14 0.57
C ILE A 88 -0.42 -5.91 -0.30
N LEU A 89 -1.70 -5.64 -0.57
CA LEU A 89 -2.11 -4.41 -1.26
C LEU A 89 -1.72 -3.16 -0.46
N ALA A 90 -1.90 -3.16 0.86
CA ALA A 90 -1.48 -2.06 1.70
C ALA A 90 0.05 -1.86 1.64
N CYS A 91 0.84 -2.93 1.72
CA CYS A 91 2.30 -2.84 1.56
C CYS A 91 2.72 -2.30 0.18
N LEU A 92 2.03 -2.70 -0.89
CA LEU A 92 2.31 -2.20 -2.24
C LEU A 92 1.98 -0.71 -2.40
N LEU A 93 0.94 -0.24 -1.72
CA LEU A 93 0.38 1.10 -1.92
C LEU A 93 0.76 2.11 -0.84
N HIS A 94 1.42 1.71 0.26
CA HIS A 94 1.64 2.59 1.42
C HIS A 94 2.34 3.91 1.07
N ASP A 95 3.33 3.87 0.16
CA ASP A 95 4.12 5.03 -0.25
C ASP A 95 3.70 5.62 -1.59
N ILE A 96 2.63 5.11 -2.22
CA ILE A 96 2.24 5.58 -3.56
C ILE A 96 1.88 7.08 -3.58
N GLY A 97 1.45 7.62 -2.44
CA GLY A 97 1.14 9.02 -2.25
C GLY A 97 2.33 9.97 -2.41
N TYR A 98 3.58 9.49 -2.48
CA TYR A 98 4.72 10.31 -2.86
C TYR A 98 4.69 10.74 -4.33
N VAL A 99 4.06 9.95 -5.21
CA VAL A 99 4.06 10.20 -6.65
C VAL A 99 3.19 11.42 -6.98
N ARG A 100 3.74 12.42 -7.68
CA ARG A 100 2.96 13.55 -8.22
C ARG A 100 2.06 13.10 -9.38
N GLY A 101 0.87 13.67 -9.47
CA GLY A 101 -0.07 13.37 -10.56
C GLY A 101 -0.79 12.03 -10.40
N ILE A 102 -0.63 11.37 -9.25
CA ILE A 102 -1.18 10.02 -9.01
C ILE A 102 -2.62 10.03 -8.50
N VAL A 103 -2.99 11.08 -7.75
CA VAL A 103 -4.31 11.26 -7.13
C VAL A 103 -5.20 12.09 -8.06
N HIS A 104 -6.49 11.72 -8.17
CA HIS A 104 -7.43 12.52 -8.95
C HIS A 104 -7.49 13.97 -8.46
N GLY A 105 -7.34 14.92 -9.38
CA GLY A 105 -7.33 16.34 -9.06
C GLY A 105 -5.94 16.97 -8.88
N ASP A 106 -4.86 16.17 -8.84
CA ASP A 106 -3.51 16.70 -8.98
C ASP A 106 -3.39 17.50 -10.30
N GLN A 107 -2.68 18.64 -10.23
CA GLN A 107 -2.34 19.51 -11.35
C GLN A 107 -0.85 19.84 -11.30
N ASP A 108 -0.32 20.40 -12.40
CA ASP A 108 1.06 20.90 -12.40
C ASP A 108 1.22 22.04 -11.38
N GLY A 109 2.04 21.80 -10.35
CA GLY A 109 2.28 22.73 -9.26
C GLY A 109 1.25 22.72 -8.11
N ALA A 110 0.16 21.95 -8.19
CA ALA A 110 -0.85 21.85 -7.13
C ALA A 110 -1.30 20.41 -6.91
N TYR A 111 -0.99 19.87 -5.72
CA TYR A 111 -1.16 18.45 -5.42
C TYR A 111 -2.17 18.23 -4.29
N VAL A 112 -3.16 17.36 -4.48
CA VAL A 112 -4.19 17.03 -3.50
C VAL A 112 -3.57 16.36 -2.28
N VAL A 113 -3.87 16.80 -1.07
CA VAL A 113 -3.24 16.27 0.15
C VAL A 113 -4.19 15.52 1.08
N ASP A 114 -5.49 15.62 0.87
CA ASP A 114 -6.50 14.93 1.68
C ASP A 114 -7.86 14.85 0.97
N GLY A 115 -8.79 14.10 1.57
CA GLY A 115 -10.14 13.89 1.03
C GLY A 115 -11.05 15.12 1.00
N THR A 116 -10.60 16.28 1.50
CA THR A 116 -11.36 17.54 1.34
C THR A 116 -11.12 18.19 -0.02
N GLY A 117 -10.18 17.66 -0.81
CA GLY A 117 -9.74 18.25 -2.08
C GLY A 117 -8.76 19.42 -1.88
N ARG A 118 -8.26 19.63 -0.65
CA ARG A 118 -7.21 20.61 -0.38
C ARG A 118 -5.96 20.27 -1.18
N THR A 119 -5.32 21.27 -1.78
CA THR A 119 -4.07 21.12 -2.51
C THR A 119 -2.93 21.88 -1.85
N VAL A 120 -1.68 21.45 -2.11
CA VAL A 120 -0.46 22.17 -1.74
C VAL A 120 0.41 22.40 -2.96
N GLU A 121 1.17 23.51 -2.94
CA GLU A 121 2.26 23.75 -3.86
C GLU A 121 3.57 23.29 -3.22
N LEU A 122 4.46 22.69 -4.02
CA LEU A 122 5.79 22.32 -3.57
C LEU A 122 6.82 23.39 -3.99
N PRO A 123 7.81 23.71 -3.14
CA PRO A 123 8.88 24.63 -3.53
C PRO A 123 9.58 24.19 -4.82
N ILE A 124 9.98 25.16 -5.64
CA ILE A 124 10.71 24.89 -6.89
C ILE A 124 12.00 24.11 -6.56
N GLY A 125 12.20 23.00 -7.27
CA GLY A 125 13.37 22.12 -7.09
C GLY A 125 13.24 21.12 -5.94
N SER A 126 12.11 21.08 -5.22
CA SER A 126 11.82 19.97 -4.31
C SER A 126 11.61 18.67 -5.08
N SER A 127 12.07 17.57 -4.51
CA SER A 127 11.63 16.23 -4.92
C SER A 127 10.25 15.90 -4.32
N ASP A 128 9.68 14.79 -4.74
CA ASP A 128 8.47 14.17 -4.25
C ASP A 128 8.53 13.87 -2.75
N ALA A 129 9.74 13.76 -2.18
CA ALA A 129 9.91 13.64 -0.73
C ALA A 129 9.27 14.81 0.05
N ALA A 130 9.05 15.97 -0.59
CA ALA A 130 8.30 17.08 0.03
C ALA A 130 6.82 16.75 0.31
N LEU A 131 6.28 15.68 -0.28
CA LEU A 131 4.93 15.16 0.00
C LEU A 131 4.90 14.23 1.22
N ALA A 132 6.01 14.00 1.93
CA ALA A 132 6.06 13.18 3.13
C ALA A 132 4.97 13.50 4.18
N PRO A 133 4.59 14.76 4.46
CA PRO A 133 3.51 15.03 5.42
C PRO A 133 2.13 14.54 4.98
N TYR A 134 1.96 14.23 3.69
CA TYR A 134 0.67 13.95 3.05
C TYR A 134 0.60 12.58 2.38
N HIS A 135 1.72 11.84 2.31
CA HIS A 135 1.81 10.61 1.54
C HIS A 135 0.78 9.57 1.99
N VAL A 136 0.54 9.40 3.29
CA VAL A 136 -0.45 8.44 3.81
C VAL A 136 -1.86 8.75 3.31
N ASP A 137 -2.31 10.00 3.46
CA ASP A 137 -3.64 10.41 2.99
C ASP A 137 -3.76 10.29 1.47
N ARG A 138 -2.71 10.68 0.74
CA ARG A 138 -2.64 10.51 -0.72
C ARG A 138 -2.69 9.05 -1.15
N SER A 139 -1.98 8.16 -0.45
CA SER A 139 -2.00 6.72 -0.70
C SER A 139 -3.39 6.13 -0.45
N LYS A 140 -4.09 6.58 0.60
CA LYS A 140 -5.46 6.16 0.91
C LYS A 140 -6.44 6.62 -0.17
N LEU A 141 -6.32 7.85 -0.66
CA LEU A 141 -7.13 8.34 -1.78
C LEU A 141 -6.92 7.50 -3.03
N PHE A 142 -5.66 7.24 -3.40
CA PHE A 142 -5.34 6.39 -4.56
C PHE A 142 -5.89 4.97 -4.39
N ALA A 143 -5.71 4.36 -3.22
CA ALA A 143 -6.21 3.02 -2.94
C ALA A 143 -7.74 2.97 -3.05
N MET A 144 -8.45 3.95 -2.48
CA MET A 144 -9.91 4.03 -2.58
C MET A 144 -10.36 4.18 -4.04
N GLU A 145 -9.78 5.12 -4.80
CA GLU A 145 -10.11 5.36 -6.20
C GLU A 145 -9.90 4.13 -7.11
N ARG A 146 -8.93 3.27 -6.79
CA ARG A 146 -8.57 2.10 -7.61
C ARG A 146 -9.24 0.81 -7.17
N LEU A 147 -9.48 0.63 -5.87
CA LEU A 147 -9.93 -0.63 -5.31
C LEU A 147 -11.44 -0.69 -5.08
N ASP A 148 -12.14 0.44 -5.02
CA ASP A 148 -13.60 0.48 -4.79
C ASP A 148 -14.41 -0.28 -5.88
N ALA A 149 -13.83 -0.44 -7.07
CA ALA A 149 -14.45 -1.18 -8.17
C ALA A 149 -14.05 -2.67 -8.23
N VAL A 150 -13.27 -3.18 -7.27
CA VAL A 150 -12.78 -4.57 -7.24
C VAL A 150 -13.58 -5.35 -6.20
N ASP A 151 -14.57 -6.14 -6.63
CA ASP A 151 -15.54 -6.82 -5.77
C ASP A 151 -14.90 -7.69 -4.66
N GLU A 152 -13.74 -8.28 -4.90
CA GLU A 152 -13.05 -9.15 -3.94
C GLU A 152 -12.19 -8.40 -2.91
N ILE A 153 -12.05 -7.07 -3.05
CA ILE A 153 -11.24 -6.21 -2.19
C ILE A 153 -12.13 -5.17 -1.51
N ASP A 154 -12.07 -5.13 -0.19
CA ASP A 154 -12.59 -4.04 0.59
C ASP A 154 -11.51 -2.95 0.71
N ALA A 155 -11.71 -1.88 -0.05
CA ALA A 155 -10.81 -0.74 -0.10
C ALA A 155 -10.63 -0.09 1.28
N ALA A 156 -11.66 -0.08 2.14
CA ALA A 156 -11.57 0.51 3.47
C ALA A 156 -10.53 -0.22 4.32
N ARG A 157 -10.49 -1.56 4.27
CA ARG A 157 -9.47 -2.38 4.94
C ARG A 157 -8.06 -2.00 4.53
N VAL A 158 -7.84 -1.87 3.21
CA VAL A 158 -6.53 -1.50 2.66
C VAL A 158 -6.13 -0.10 3.13
N THR A 159 -7.05 0.87 3.06
CA THR A 159 -6.76 2.24 3.51
C THR A 159 -6.49 2.32 5.02
N GLN A 160 -7.18 1.51 5.82
CA GLN A 160 -6.93 1.42 7.26
C GLN A 160 -5.54 0.82 7.53
N ALA A 161 -5.14 -0.20 6.76
CA ALA A 161 -3.81 -0.77 6.88
C ALA A 161 -2.70 0.23 6.49
N ILE A 162 -2.92 1.04 5.45
CA ILE A 162 -2.02 2.15 5.06
C ILE A 162 -1.92 3.20 6.18
N GLU A 163 -2.99 3.48 6.93
CA GLU A 163 -2.95 4.47 8.02
C GLU A 163 -1.90 4.15 9.09
N TYR A 164 -1.65 2.86 9.35
CA TYR A 164 -0.63 2.43 10.32
C TYR A 164 0.82 2.73 9.89
N THR A 165 1.05 3.22 8.67
CA THR A 165 2.38 3.71 8.26
C THR A 165 2.59 5.19 8.58
N ARG A 166 1.58 5.89 9.14
CA ARG A 166 1.72 7.31 9.49
C ARG A 166 2.72 7.53 10.61
N PHE A 167 3.65 8.45 10.36
CA PHE A 167 4.65 8.88 11.32
C PHE A 167 4.69 10.41 11.46
N PRO A 168 4.82 10.99 12.67
CA PRO A 168 4.81 10.29 13.96
C PRO A 168 3.48 9.59 14.20
N TYR A 169 3.51 8.48 14.94
CA TYR A 169 2.29 7.80 15.35
C TYR A 169 1.41 8.79 16.12
N ALA A 170 0.10 8.77 15.88
CA ALA A 170 -0.82 9.57 16.67
C ALA A 170 -0.68 9.18 18.15
N ASP A 171 -0.55 10.15 19.05
CA ASP A 171 -0.53 9.88 20.49
C ASP A 171 -1.80 9.11 20.86
N GLY A 172 -1.66 7.95 21.51
CA GLY A 172 -2.75 7.02 21.84
C GLY A 172 -3.95 7.64 22.57
N SER A 173 -3.80 8.87 23.10
CA SER A 173 -4.85 9.66 23.75
C SER A 173 -6.09 10.00 22.88
N ALA A 174 -6.02 9.87 21.55
CA ALA A 174 -7.22 10.00 20.70
C ALA A 174 -7.99 8.67 20.52
N ASN A 175 -7.34 7.53 20.81
CA ASN A 175 -7.90 6.17 20.72
C ASN A 175 -8.14 5.49 22.08
N GLU A 176 -7.88 6.19 23.20
CA GLU A 176 -8.02 5.72 24.59
C GLU A 176 -9.45 5.35 25.05
N LEU A 177 -10.42 5.25 24.13
CA LEU A 177 -11.75 4.70 24.45
C LEU A 177 -11.96 3.25 23.99
N ASN A 178 -11.00 2.60 23.32
CA ASN A 178 -11.05 1.17 22.98
C ASN A 178 -9.65 0.52 23.00
N ASP A 179 -8.89 0.79 24.05
CA ASP A 179 -7.54 0.28 24.22
C ASP A 179 -7.53 -1.20 24.64
N ASP A 180 -7.69 -2.10 23.67
CA ASP A 180 -7.17 -3.46 23.75
C ASP A 180 -5.90 -3.52 22.86
N LEU A 181 -4.76 -3.14 23.44
CA LEU A 181 -3.44 -3.22 22.80
C LEU A 181 -3.06 -4.65 22.36
N ASP A 182 -3.75 -5.67 22.86
CA ASP A 182 -3.63 -7.06 22.41
C ASP A 182 -4.47 -7.38 21.14
N GLU A 183 -5.39 -6.47 20.76
CA GLU A 183 -6.23 -6.56 19.55
C GLU A 183 -5.77 -5.64 18.41
N GLU A 184 -5.05 -4.53 18.67
CA GLU A 184 -4.70 -3.52 17.65
C GLU A 184 -3.67 -3.99 16.60
N GLU A 185 -2.61 -4.71 16.99
CA GLU A 185 -1.75 -5.39 16.00
C GLU A 185 -2.53 -6.48 15.22
N GLY A 186 -3.63 -6.94 15.80
CA GLY A 186 -4.62 -7.80 15.19
C GLY A 186 -5.49 -7.11 14.13
N LEU A 187 -5.72 -5.80 14.26
CA LEU A 187 -6.64 -4.99 13.43
C LEU A 187 -6.10 -4.69 12.03
N LEU A 188 -4.77 -4.62 11.85
CA LEU A 188 -4.14 -4.56 10.52
C LEU A 188 -4.62 -5.67 9.56
N LEU A 189 -5.11 -6.78 10.11
CA LEU A 189 -5.54 -7.98 9.37
C LEU A 189 -6.98 -8.41 9.70
N ARG A 190 -7.72 -7.63 10.49
CA ARG A 190 -9.15 -7.85 10.81
C ARG A 190 -10.04 -6.71 10.34
N ALA A 191 -9.48 -5.51 10.11
CA ALA A 191 -10.05 -4.55 9.19
C ALA A 191 -10.10 -5.29 7.87
#